data_AF-A0A3S1C9V2-F1
#
_entry.id   AF-A0A3S1C9V2-F1
#
_cell.length_a   1.000
_cell.length_b   1.000
_cell.length_c   1.000
_cell.angle_alpha   90.00
_cell.angle_beta   90.00
_cell.angle_gamma   90.00
#
_symmetry.space_group_name_H-M   'P 1'
#
loop_
_entity.id
_entity.type
_entity.pdbx_description
1 polymer ?
#
loop_
_entity_poly.entity_id
_entity_poly.type
_entity_poly.pdbx_seq_one_letter_code
_entity_poly.pdbx_strand_id
1 'polypeptide(L)'
;MLGGGFVLIVYICLFTSIVRARIIKVENLVQQFESQFQNDPLKALQQSSTQKVVIQQGFNNDKGLDANCLTWDSEPVVSGWTQDSKDSDFFVDYYVPPSSKAIICTTPIFAGALTADADKPFSYEVYRTEYGLRVRVIIGVSEVRELCQMLALDGNCLNSFLQQQAIVRYKH
;
A
#
# COMPACT_ATOMS: atom_id res chain seq x y z
N MET A 1 27.01 28.30 5.09
CA MET A 1 26.58 27.15 4.26
C MET A 1 25.52 26.36 5.04
N LEU A 2 24.27 26.84 5.05
CA LEU A 2 23.14 26.22 5.77
C LEU A 2 22.11 25.57 4.82
N GLY A 3 22.23 25.82 3.52
CA GLY A 3 21.26 25.34 2.53
C GLY A 3 21.29 23.83 2.27
N GLY A 4 22.48 23.23 2.19
CA GLY A 4 22.61 21.80 1.87
C GLY A 4 22.02 20.87 2.92
N GLY A 5 22.28 21.14 4.21
CA GLY A 5 21.75 20.34 5.31
C GLY A 5 20.23 20.49 5.47
N PHE A 6 19.71 21.70 5.33
CA PHE A 6 18.27 21.96 5.40
C PHE A 6 17.50 21.26 4.26
N VAL A 7 18.02 21.32 3.03
CA VAL A 7 17.43 20.62 1.88
C VAL A 7 17.43 19.10 2.08
N LEU A 8 18.52 18.54 2.61
CA LEU A 8 18.60 17.11 2.91
C LEU A 8 17.57 16.68 3.97
N ILE A 9 17.40 17.47 5.03
CA ILE A 9 16.42 17.19 6.10
C ILE A 9 15.01 17.23 5.54
N VAL A 10 14.66 18.27 4.77
CA VAL A 10 13.34 18.39 4.14
C VAL A 10 13.09 17.22 3.20
N TYR A 11 14.08 16.83 2.40
CA TYR A 11 13.99 15.66 1.51
C TYR A 11 13.69 14.39 2.31
N ILE A 12 14.49 14.08 3.34
CA ILE A 12 14.30 12.89 4.16
C ILE A 12 12.91 12.92 4.81
N CYS A 13 12.49 14.04 5.40
CA CYS A 13 11.17 14.16 6.03
C CYS A 13 10.03 13.92 5.05
N LEU A 14 10.13 14.43 3.82
CA LEU A 14 9.08 14.32 2.81
C LEU A 14 9.00 12.95 2.12
N PHE A 15 10.11 12.20 2.09
CA PHE A 15 10.20 10.89 1.42
C PHE A 15 10.30 9.70 2.37
N THR A 16 10.36 9.92 3.69
CA THR A 16 10.26 8.83 4.67
C THR A 16 8.80 8.51 4.95
N SER A 17 8.43 7.24 4.92
CA SER A 17 7.06 6.79 5.20
C SER A 17 6.74 6.90 6.70
N ILE A 18 6.38 8.09 7.16
CA ILE A 18 6.10 8.42 8.58
C ILE A 18 4.62 8.66 8.88
N VAL A 19 3.81 8.82 7.84
CA VAL A 19 2.38 9.10 7.97
C VAL A 19 1.64 7.79 7.92
N ARG A 20 0.98 7.40 9.01
CA ARG A 20 0.00 6.31 8.95
C ARG A 20 -1.16 6.76 8.08
N ALA A 21 -1.42 5.99 7.03
CA ALA A 21 -2.58 6.15 6.16
C ALA A 21 -3.76 5.30 6.64
N ARG A 22 -3.49 4.08 7.12
CA ARG A 22 -4.53 3.11 7.54
C ARG A 22 -4.09 2.18 8.65
N ILE A 23 -5.06 1.69 9.41
CA ILE A 23 -4.93 0.51 10.27
C ILE A 23 -5.56 -0.68 9.55
N ILE A 24 -4.83 -1.79 9.49
CA ILE A 24 -5.31 -3.06 8.94
C ILE A 24 -5.83 -3.90 10.11
N LYS A 25 -7.14 -4.12 10.16
CA LYS A 25 -7.78 -4.98 11.17
C LYS A 25 -7.63 -6.45 10.77
N VAL A 26 -6.43 -6.99 10.97
CA VAL A 26 -6.03 -8.36 10.57
C VAL A 26 -7.02 -9.42 11.08
N GLU A 27 -7.40 -9.38 12.36
CA GLU A 27 -8.36 -10.33 12.95
C GLU A 27 -9.72 -10.29 12.25
N ASN A 28 -10.26 -9.11 11.99
CA ASN A 28 -11.52 -8.95 11.28
C ASN A 28 -11.44 -9.50 9.85
N LEU A 29 -10.31 -9.27 9.16
CA LEU A 29 -10.09 -9.77 7.80
C LEU A 29 -10.00 -11.30 7.80
N VAL A 30 -9.30 -11.89 8.76
CA VAL A 30 -9.22 -13.35 8.91
C VAL A 30 -10.61 -13.94 9.14
N GLN A 31 -11.40 -13.39 10.07
CA GLN A 31 -12.78 -13.82 10.31
C GLN A 31 -13.68 -13.66 9.06
N GLN A 32 -13.49 -12.58 8.31
CA GLN A 32 -14.21 -12.36 7.05
C GLN A 32 -13.85 -13.40 5.99
N PHE A 33 -12.58 -13.78 5.85
CA PHE A 33 -12.18 -14.86 4.94
C PHE A 33 -12.71 -16.23 5.39
N GLU A 34 -12.72 -16.50 6.70
CA GLU A 34 -13.25 -17.75 7.25
C GLU A 34 -14.76 -17.88 7.03
N SER A 35 -15.52 -16.82 7.30
CA SER A 35 -16.96 -16.79 7.03
C SER A 35 -17.28 -16.91 5.54
N GLN A 36 -16.49 -16.30 4.64
CA GLN A 36 -16.64 -16.48 3.20
C GLN A 36 -16.40 -17.94 2.78
N PHE A 37 -15.37 -18.58 3.34
CA PHE A 37 -15.05 -19.98 3.07
C PHE A 37 -16.13 -20.94 3.56
N GLN A 38 -16.70 -20.70 4.74
CA GLN A 38 -17.76 -21.55 5.31
C GLN A 38 -19.08 -21.44 4.54
N ASN A 39 -19.40 -20.26 4.00
CA ASN A 39 -20.68 -20.02 3.33
C ASN A 39 -20.67 -20.44 1.85
N ASP A 40 -19.51 -20.44 1.17
CA ASP A 40 -19.41 -20.86 -0.23
C ASP A 40 -18.01 -21.41 -0.57
N PRO A 41 -17.73 -22.70 -0.28
CA PRO A 41 -16.42 -23.32 -0.49
C PRO A 41 -15.99 -23.35 -1.96
N LEU A 42 -16.95 -23.45 -2.89
CA LEU A 42 -16.72 -23.49 -4.34
C LEU A 42 -16.31 -22.11 -4.87
N LYS A 43 -16.94 -21.05 -4.38
CA LYS A 43 -16.56 -19.67 -4.70
C LYS A 43 -15.26 -19.26 -4.01
N ALA A 44 -14.96 -19.80 -2.83
CA ALA A 44 -13.66 -19.63 -2.18
C ALA A 44 -12.52 -20.35 -2.92
N LEU A 45 -12.80 -21.49 -3.56
CA LEU A 45 -11.85 -22.20 -4.45
C LEU A 45 -11.73 -21.53 -5.83
N GLN A 46 -12.79 -20.96 -6.40
CA GLN A 46 -12.69 -20.14 -7.62
C GLN A 46 -12.02 -18.79 -7.37
N GLN A 47 -12.26 -18.18 -6.20
CA GLN A 47 -11.54 -17.01 -5.68
C GLN A 47 -10.22 -17.39 -4.99
N SER A 48 -9.79 -18.67 -5.00
CA SER A 48 -8.43 -19.02 -4.57
C SER A 48 -7.37 -18.30 -5.42
N SER A 49 -7.77 -17.84 -6.62
CA SER A 49 -6.98 -16.95 -7.45
C SER A 49 -6.79 -15.54 -6.87
N THR A 50 -7.62 -15.06 -5.92
CA THR A 50 -7.43 -13.86 -5.06
C THR A 50 -8.75 -13.48 -4.35
N GLN A 51 -9.02 -13.99 -3.14
CA GLN A 51 -10.10 -13.46 -2.28
C GLN A 51 -9.69 -12.03 -1.89
N LYS A 52 -10.41 -11.03 -2.41
CA LYS A 52 -10.05 -9.61 -2.34
C LYS A 52 -11.04 -8.86 -1.47
N VAL A 53 -10.56 -8.19 -0.42
CA VAL A 53 -11.32 -7.13 0.25
C VAL A 53 -10.74 -5.80 -0.21
N VAL A 54 -11.54 -4.99 -0.91
CA VAL A 54 -11.16 -3.61 -1.26
C VAL A 54 -11.58 -2.69 -0.14
N ILE A 55 -10.62 -2.03 0.48
CA ILE A 55 -10.90 -1.07 1.54
C ILE A 55 -10.65 0.32 0.98
N GLN A 56 -11.73 0.97 0.52
CA GLN A 56 -11.70 2.30 -0.11
C GLN A 56 -12.00 3.44 0.85
N GLN A 57 -12.58 3.15 2.02
CA GLN A 57 -13.02 4.19 2.94
C GLN A 57 -12.00 4.42 4.05
N GLY A 58 -11.72 5.69 4.27
CA GLY A 58 -10.93 6.15 5.39
C GLY A 58 -11.71 6.89 6.41
N PHE A 59 -11.69 6.40 7.64
CA PHE A 59 -11.91 7.30 8.75
C PHE A 59 -10.75 8.29 8.79
N ASN A 60 -11.07 9.59 8.83
CA ASN A 60 -10.07 10.64 9.07
C ASN A 60 -9.23 10.37 10.34
N ASN A 61 -9.78 9.59 11.28
CA ASN A 61 -9.13 9.18 12.53
C ASN A 61 -7.95 8.21 12.35
N ASP A 62 -7.83 7.53 11.19
CA ASP A 62 -6.71 6.61 10.94
C ASP A 62 -5.45 7.34 10.47
N LYS A 63 -5.59 8.58 9.97
CA LYS A 63 -4.50 9.34 9.36
C LYS A 63 -3.72 10.14 10.41
N GLY A 64 -2.39 10.07 10.36
CA GLY A 64 -1.53 10.89 11.22
C GLY A 64 -0.09 10.42 11.28
N LEU A 65 0.78 11.21 11.88
CA LEU A 65 2.14 10.77 12.18
C LEU A 65 2.10 9.60 13.16
N ASP A 66 2.84 8.53 12.84
CA ASP A 66 2.89 7.33 13.69
C ASP A 66 4.31 6.77 13.72
N ALA A 67 4.91 6.72 14.92
CA ALA A 67 6.26 6.17 15.11
C ALA A 67 6.34 4.67 14.74
N ASN A 68 5.21 3.97 14.74
CA ASN A 68 5.12 2.58 14.29
C ASN A 68 5.50 2.45 12.81
N CYS A 69 5.32 3.51 12.00
CA CYS A 69 5.73 3.51 10.60
C CYS A 69 7.24 3.36 10.37
N LEU A 70 8.04 3.68 11.40
CA LEU A 70 9.49 3.57 11.40
C LEU A 70 10.00 2.34 12.17
N THR A 71 9.23 1.86 13.14
CA THR A 71 9.71 0.88 14.14
C THR A 71 9.15 -0.52 13.95
N TRP A 72 8.06 -0.67 13.22
CA TRP A 72 7.46 -1.98 12.94
C TRP A 72 8.13 -2.64 11.74
N ASP A 73 8.03 -3.97 11.70
CA ASP A 73 8.61 -4.78 10.64
C ASP A 73 7.87 -4.59 9.33
N SER A 74 8.52 -4.88 8.21
CA SER A 74 7.92 -4.85 6.88
C SER A 74 8.59 -5.90 6.00
N GLU A 75 7.77 -6.60 5.22
CA GLU A 75 8.24 -7.65 4.33
C GLU A 75 7.64 -7.45 2.93
N PRO A 76 8.34 -6.75 2.03
CA PRO A 76 7.90 -6.59 0.65
C PRO A 76 8.05 -7.92 -0.10
N VAL A 77 7.00 -8.31 -0.82
CA VAL A 77 6.95 -9.57 -1.58
C VAL A 77 7.24 -9.30 -3.05
N VAL A 78 6.48 -8.40 -3.66
CA VAL A 78 6.62 -8.05 -5.09
C VAL A 78 6.00 -6.68 -5.35
N SER A 79 6.45 -6.02 -6.39
CA SER A 79 5.83 -4.80 -6.89
C SER A 79 5.72 -4.86 -8.41
N GLY A 80 4.82 -4.09 -8.97
CA GLY A 80 4.73 -3.95 -10.42
C GLY A 80 3.59 -3.06 -10.83
N TRP A 81 3.20 -3.18 -12.09
CA TRP A 81 2.06 -2.46 -12.65
C TRP A 81 0.89 -3.42 -12.81
N THR A 82 -0.32 -2.96 -12.50
CA THR A 82 -1.54 -3.71 -12.79
C THR A 82 -1.66 -3.92 -14.29
N GLN A 83 -2.32 -5.01 -14.70
CA GLN A 83 -2.52 -5.34 -16.11
C GLN A 83 -3.75 -4.67 -16.72
N ASP A 84 -4.30 -3.64 -16.07
CA ASP A 84 -5.41 -2.89 -16.65
C ASP A 84 -4.88 -1.99 -17.77
N SER A 85 -5.39 -2.23 -18.98
CA SER A 85 -4.99 -1.50 -20.19
C SER A 85 -5.45 -0.04 -20.20
N LYS A 86 -6.41 0.33 -19.33
CA LYS A 86 -6.93 1.70 -19.23
C LYS A 86 -6.32 2.47 -18.05
N ASP A 87 -5.96 1.76 -16.98
CA ASP A 87 -5.44 2.37 -15.75
C ASP A 87 -4.39 1.46 -15.09
N SER A 88 -3.21 1.41 -15.71
CA SER A 88 -2.08 0.64 -15.19
C SER A 88 -1.50 1.34 -13.98
N ASP A 89 -2.03 1.04 -12.80
CA ASP A 89 -1.55 1.54 -11.52
C ASP A 89 -0.34 0.75 -11.01
N PHE A 90 0.51 1.42 -10.23
CA PHE A 90 1.62 0.73 -9.57
C PHE A 90 1.12 0.06 -8.29
N PHE A 91 1.58 -1.14 -8.00
CA PHE A 91 1.24 -1.85 -6.77
C PHE A 91 2.49 -2.36 -6.06
N VAL A 92 2.37 -2.50 -4.74
CA VAL A 92 3.35 -3.18 -3.90
C VAL A 92 2.62 -4.15 -2.98
N ASP A 93 3.08 -5.40 -2.97
CA ASP A 93 2.59 -6.45 -2.12
C ASP A 93 3.49 -6.64 -0.93
N TYR A 94 2.87 -6.78 0.23
CA TYR A 94 3.54 -7.04 1.49
C TYR A 94 2.96 -8.29 2.15
N TYR A 95 3.81 -9.05 2.82
CA TYR A 95 3.38 -10.11 3.70
C TYR A 95 3.06 -9.53 5.08
N VAL A 96 1.99 -10.05 5.69
CA VAL A 96 1.57 -9.73 7.06
C VAL A 96 1.31 -11.04 7.79
N PRO A 97 2.04 -11.33 8.89
CA PRO A 97 1.84 -12.53 9.69
C PRO A 97 0.43 -12.63 10.27
N PRO A 98 -0.08 -13.85 10.52
CA PRO A 98 -1.34 -14.04 11.21
C PRO A 98 -1.27 -13.47 12.63
N SER A 99 -2.42 -13.05 13.16
CA SER A 99 -2.56 -12.50 14.52
C SER A 99 -1.66 -11.29 14.83
N SER A 100 -1.17 -10.59 13.80
CA SER A 100 -0.38 -9.37 13.95
C SER A 100 -1.27 -8.12 13.93
N LYS A 101 -0.72 -7.02 14.44
CA LYS A 101 -1.25 -5.68 14.14
C LYS A 101 -0.53 -5.17 12.90
N ALA A 102 -1.28 -4.65 11.94
CA ALA A 102 -0.69 -4.08 10.74
C ALA A 102 -1.26 -2.70 10.43
N ILE A 103 -0.43 -1.85 9.82
CA ILE A 103 -0.76 -0.50 9.39
C ILE A 103 -0.17 -0.25 8.01
N ILE A 104 -0.77 0.67 7.27
CA ILE A 104 -0.19 1.18 6.03
C ILE A 104 0.35 2.57 6.31
N CYS A 105 1.61 2.78 5.96
CA CYS A 105 2.36 4.00 6.15
C CYS A 105 2.75 4.59 4.80
N THR A 106 2.66 5.90 4.67
CA THR A 106 2.97 6.63 3.45
C THR A 106 3.92 7.78 3.73
N THR A 107 4.58 8.26 2.69
CA THR A 107 5.36 9.50 2.76
C THR A 107 4.41 10.70 2.91
N PRO A 108 4.87 11.82 3.51
CA PRO A 108 4.07 13.04 3.55
C PRO A 108 3.66 13.57 2.18
N ILE A 109 4.52 13.45 1.16
CA ILE A 109 4.18 13.85 -0.21
C ILE A 109 3.03 13.00 -0.74
N PHE A 110 3.10 11.68 -0.58
CA PHE A 110 2.05 10.79 -1.06
C PHE A 110 0.75 10.96 -0.24
N ALA A 111 0.85 11.17 1.06
CA ALA A 111 -0.31 11.49 1.91
C ALA A 111 -1.01 12.78 1.43
N GLY A 112 -0.24 13.81 1.05
CA GLY A 112 -0.75 15.05 0.48
C GLY A 112 -1.47 14.83 -0.85
N ALA A 113 -0.87 14.06 -1.76
CA ALA A 113 -1.48 13.70 -3.05
C ALA A 113 -2.82 12.95 -2.84
N LEU A 114 -2.85 11.98 -1.94
CA LEU A 114 -4.06 11.23 -1.57
C LEU A 114 -5.16 12.07 -0.90
N THR A 115 -4.83 13.27 -0.41
CA THR A 115 -5.81 14.22 0.14
C THR A 115 -6.26 15.28 -0.87
N ALA A 116 -5.44 15.54 -1.89
CA ALA A 116 -5.72 16.55 -2.91
C ALA A 116 -6.70 16.03 -3.97
N ASP A 117 -6.62 14.74 -4.30
CA ASP A 117 -7.53 14.09 -5.23
C ASP A 117 -8.55 13.25 -4.45
N ALA A 118 -9.67 13.88 -4.07
CA ALA A 118 -10.72 13.25 -3.27
C ALA A 118 -11.41 12.08 -3.99
N ASP A 119 -11.29 12.01 -5.32
CA ASP A 119 -12.00 11.05 -6.18
C ASP A 119 -11.21 9.76 -6.42
N LYS A 120 -9.88 9.75 -6.17
CA LYS A 120 -9.06 8.52 -6.19
C LYS A 120 -8.82 8.01 -4.75
N PRO A 121 -9.68 7.11 -4.22
CA PRO A 121 -9.51 6.59 -2.88
C PRO A 121 -8.21 5.77 -2.78
N PHE A 122 -7.41 6.05 -1.75
CA PHE A 122 -6.36 5.13 -1.32
C PHE A 122 -6.97 3.75 -1.07
N SER A 123 -6.71 2.82 -2.00
CA SER A 123 -7.25 1.47 -1.96
C SER A 123 -6.14 0.46 -1.74
N TYR A 124 -6.45 -0.56 -0.95
CA TYR A 124 -5.61 -1.72 -0.82
C TYR A 124 -6.46 -2.97 -0.90
N GLU A 125 -5.83 -4.02 -1.36
CA GLU A 125 -6.40 -5.36 -1.48
C GLU A 125 -5.71 -6.26 -0.46
N VAL A 126 -6.48 -7.14 0.16
CA VAL A 126 -5.93 -8.15 1.05
C VAL A 126 -6.32 -9.51 0.49
N TYR A 127 -5.35 -10.42 0.46
CA TYR A 127 -5.52 -11.80 0.05
C TYR A 127 -5.05 -12.74 1.17
N ARG A 128 -5.79 -13.83 1.38
CA ARG A 128 -5.36 -14.90 2.28
C ARG A 128 -4.30 -15.77 1.61
N THR A 129 -3.28 -16.15 2.38
CA THR A 129 -2.24 -17.12 1.98
C THR A 129 -2.16 -18.24 3.03
N GLU A 130 -1.41 -19.30 2.75
CA GLU A 130 -1.19 -20.39 3.72
C GLU A 130 -0.48 -19.93 5.00
N TYR A 131 0.35 -18.90 4.89
CA TYR A 131 1.24 -18.45 5.97
C TYR A 131 0.80 -17.12 6.61
N GLY A 132 -0.27 -16.48 6.14
CA GLY A 132 -0.69 -15.17 6.61
C GLY A 132 -1.51 -14.39 5.58
N LEU A 133 -1.41 -13.07 5.60
CA LEU A 133 -2.08 -12.18 4.64
C LEU A 133 -1.07 -11.58 3.65
N ARG A 134 -1.48 -11.47 2.39
CA ARG A 134 -0.81 -10.64 1.38
C ARG A 134 -1.60 -9.36 1.23
N VAL A 135 -0.99 -8.23 1.57
CA VAL A 135 -1.59 -6.90 1.45
C VAL A 135 -0.99 -6.21 0.24
N ARG A 136 -1.81 -5.98 -0.78
CA ARG A 136 -1.48 -5.20 -1.97
C ARG A 136 -1.91 -3.76 -1.79
N VAL A 137 -0.95 -2.85 -1.74
CA VAL A 137 -1.23 -1.42 -1.78
C VAL A 137 -1.19 -0.97 -3.24
N ILE A 138 -2.27 -0.34 -3.71
CA ILE A 138 -2.36 0.22 -5.06
C ILE A 138 -2.11 1.72 -4.98
N ILE A 139 -1.17 2.16 -5.80
CA ILE A 139 -0.74 3.55 -5.94
C ILE A 139 -1.32 4.04 -7.27
N GLY A 140 -2.40 4.82 -7.16
CA GLY A 140 -3.21 5.34 -8.28
C GLY A 140 -2.49 6.42 -9.09
N VAL A 141 -1.41 6.06 -9.79
CA VAL A 141 -0.50 6.99 -10.49
C VAL A 141 -0.13 6.48 -11.88
N SER A 142 -1.11 5.97 -12.63
CA SER A 142 -0.92 5.47 -14.00
C SER A 142 -0.25 6.48 -14.95
N GLU A 143 -0.48 7.78 -14.74
CA GLU A 143 0.10 8.88 -15.52
C GLU A 143 1.63 8.94 -15.40
N VAL A 144 2.19 8.45 -14.28
CA VAL A 144 3.64 8.43 -14.04
C VAL A 144 4.34 7.49 -15.02
N ARG A 145 3.70 6.38 -15.39
CA ARG A 145 4.27 5.41 -16.35
C ARG A 145 4.42 6.02 -17.74
N GLU A 146 3.42 6.78 -18.18
CA GLU A 146 3.46 7.48 -19.48
C GLU A 146 4.54 8.56 -19.51
N LEU A 147 4.64 9.36 -18.44
CA LEU A 147 5.69 10.38 -18.29
C LEU A 147 7.09 9.75 -18.30
N CYS A 148 7.28 8.65 -17.57
CA CYS A 148 8.53 7.88 -17.58
C CYS A 148 8.88 7.39 -18.99
N GLN A 149 7.91 6.85 -19.72
CA GLN A 149 8.11 6.38 -21.08
C GLN A 149 8.46 7.51 -22.05
N MET A 150 7.86 8.69 -21.89
CA MET A 150 8.14 9.85 -22.75
C MET A 150 9.51 10.48 -22.46
N LEU A 151 9.87 10.65 -21.19
CA LEU A 151 11.05 11.40 -20.78
C LEU A 151 12.33 10.55 -20.67
N ALA A 152 12.20 9.31 -20.20
CA ALA A 152 13.32 8.42 -19.94
C ALA A 152 13.39 7.23 -20.91
N LEU A 153 12.43 7.11 -21.84
CA LEU A 153 12.26 5.95 -22.74
C LEU A 153 12.05 4.61 -21.99
N ASP A 154 11.77 4.67 -20.69
CA ASP A 154 11.54 3.53 -19.82
C ASP A 154 10.36 3.83 -18.89
N GLY A 155 9.21 3.18 -19.12
CA GLY A 155 8.02 3.30 -18.27
C GLY A 155 8.22 2.89 -16.80
N ASN A 156 9.33 2.23 -16.45
CA ASN A 156 9.64 1.80 -15.09
C ASN A 156 10.60 2.74 -14.35
N CYS A 157 10.92 3.90 -14.91
CA CYS A 157 11.97 4.78 -14.42
C CYS A 157 11.80 5.24 -12.95
N LEU A 158 10.58 5.18 -12.41
CA LEU A 158 10.24 5.59 -11.05
C LEU A 158 9.78 4.43 -10.14
N ASN A 159 9.90 3.16 -10.55
CA ASN A 159 9.43 2.03 -9.74
C ASN A 159 10.05 2.01 -8.33
N SER A 160 11.35 2.25 -8.22
CA SER A 160 12.04 2.29 -6.90
C SER A 160 11.52 3.41 -6.01
N PHE A 161 11.14 4.54 -6.60
CA PHE A 161 10.57 5.67 -5.87
C PHE A 161 9.14 5.36 -5.42
N LEU A 162 8.33 4.76 -6.30
CA LEU A 162 6.95 4.38 -6.02
C LEU A 162 6.86 3.31 -4.92
N GLN A 163 7.78 2.35 -4.90
CA GLN A 163 7.88 1.34 -3.83
C GLN A 163 7.99 1.93 -2.43
N GLN A 164 8.61 3.11 -2.29
CA GLN A 164 8.82 3.78 -1.00
C GLN A 164 7.62 4.64 -0.57
N GLN A 165 6.67 4.92 -1.47
CA GLN A 165 5.57 5.82 -1.19
C GLN A 165 4.53 5.22 -0.25
N ALA A 166 4.39 3.89 -0.24
CA ALA A 166 3.49 3.18 0.65
C ALA A 166 4.09 1.85 1.13
N ILE A 167 4.16 1.69 2.45
CA ILE A 167 4.77 0.55 3.13
C ILE A 167 3.75 -0.03 4.10
N VAL A 168 3.52 -1.34 4.01
CA VAL A 168 2.78 -2.07 5.05
C VAL A 168 3.75 -2.44 6.14
N ARG A 169 3.38 -2.09 7.37
CA ARG A 169 4.16 -2.33 8.58
C ARG A 169 3.37 -3.23 9.51
N TYR A 170 4.02 -4.17 10.18
CA TYR A 170 3.37 -5.07 11.12
C TYR A 170 4.16 -5.28 12.41
N LYS A 171 3.45 -5.67 13.46
CA LYS A 171 4.02 -6.04 14.75
C LYS A 171 3.38 -7.33 15.26
N HIS A 172 4.24 -8.24 15.72
CA HIS A 172 3.88 -9.45 16.46
C HIS A 172 3.28 -9.15 17.84
#